data_AF-E9G3L1-F1
#
_entry.id   AF-E9G3L1-F1
#
_cell.length_a   1.000
_cell.length_b   1.000
_cell.length_c   1.000
_cell.angle_alpha   90.00
_cell.angle_beta   90.00
_cell.angle_gamma   90.00
#
_symmetry.space_group_name_H-M   'P 1'
#
loop_
_entity.id
_entity.type
_entity.pdbx_description
1 polymer ?
#
loop_
_entity_poly.entity_id
_entity_poly.type
_entity_poly.pdbx_seq_one_letter_code
_entity_poly.pdbx_strand_id
1 'polypeptide(L)'
;MFQKSFIESQTRQVNIDDIEMEVFRQLLIYLYSGDAPKLASDEVDVKTTQLLFEVADKYAVETLKKECVNVLLKEVDAENVIKLLVWSNFHSITELFDGAMKVLVDNFRAISFQPEWLDFMKNFPDLCLVATQRMSALLPPSTHSTV
;
A
#
# COMPACT_ATOMS: atom_id res chain seq x y z
N MET A 1 -9.18 12.87 -22.43
CA MET A 1 -8.69 11.75 -23.25
C MET A 1 -9.53 11.52 -24.50
N PHE A 2 -10.76 11.01 -24.43
CA PHE A 2 -11.55 10.67 -25.63
C PHE A 2 -12.63 11.70 -26.03
N GLN A 3 -12.59 12.89 -25.44
CA GLN A 3 -13.47 14.00 -25.82
C GLN A 3 -12.97 14.68 -27.10
N LYS A 4 -13.89 15.25 -27.90
CA LYS A 4 -13.71 15.67 -29.32
C LYS A 4 -12.70 16.79 -29.62
N SER A 5 -11.83 17.16 -28.69
CA SER A 5 -10.84 18.23 -28.86
C SER A 5 -9.38 17.75 -28.73
N PHE A 6 -9.18 16.48 -28.39
CA PHE A 6 -7.86 15.92 -28.09
C PHE A 6 -7.26 15.18 -29.29
N ILE A 7 -5.93 15.16 -29.42
CA ILE A 7 -5.22 14.52 -30.54
C ILE A 7 -5.53 13.02 -30.58
N GLU A 8 -5.64 12.41 -29.40
CA GLU A 8 -6.00 11.02 -29.18
C GLU A 8 -7.37 10.68 -29.78
N SER A 9 -8.30 11.63 -29.78
CA SER A 9 -9.62 11.46 -30.40
C SER A 9 -9.56 11.50 -31.94
N GLN A 10 -8.56 12.19 -32.50
CA GLN A 10 -8.35 12.32 -33.94
C GLN A 10 -7.55 11.15 -34.50
N THR A 11 -6.48 10.75 -33.81
CA THR A 11 -5.60 9.64 -34.21
C THR A 11 -6.16 8.27 -33.84
N ARG A 12 -7.10 8.22 -32.89
CA ARG A 12 -7.59 6.99 -32.24
C ARG A 12 -6.47 6.16 -31.60
N GLN A 13 -5.38 6.81 -31.24
CA GLN A 13 -4.22 6.19 -30.59
C GLN A 13 -3.93 6.91 -29.29
N VAL A 14 -3.57 6.12 -28.29
CA VAL A 14 -3.15 6.59 -26.98
C VAL A 14 -1.80 5.95 -26.73
N ASN A 15 -0.80 6.78 -26.45
CA ASN A 15 0.51 6.31 -26.03
C ASN A 15 0.61 6.32 -24.50
N ILE A 16 1.13 5.25 -23.93
CA ILE A 16 1.28 5.06 -22.48
C ILE A 16 2.69 4.55 -22.25
N ASP A 17 3.57 5.41 -21.75
CA ASP A 17 5.00 5.13 -21.60
C ASP A 17 5.43 4.92 -20.14
N ASP A 18 4.57 5.32 -19.20
CA ASP A 18 4.86 5.39 -17.77
C ASP A 18 4.29 4.22 -16.95
N ILE A 19 3.74 3.21 -17.63
CA ILE A 19 3.14 2.03 -16.98
C ILE A 19 3.72 0.77 -17.59
N GLU A 20 4.14 -0.15 -16.73
CA GLU A 20 4.60 -1.46 -17.17
C GLU A 20 3.47 -2.22 -17.89
N MET A 21 3.81 -2.83 -19.03
CA MET A 21 2.86 -3.49 -19.93
C MET A 21 1.97 -4.50 -19.20
N GLU A 22 2.55 -5.24 -18.26
CA GLU A 22 1.84 -6.29 -17.54
C GLU A 22 0.83 -5.73 -16.52
N VAL A 23 1.16 -4.63 -15.84
CA VAL A 23 0.24 -3.93 -14.94
C VAL A 23 -0.90 -3.31 -15.73
N PHE A 24 -0.59 -2.68 -16.88
CA PHE A 24 -1.62 -2.10 -17.73
C PHE A 24 -2.55 -3.16 -18.34
N ARG A 25 -2.00 -4.32 -18.72
CA ARG A 25 -2.81 -5.46 -19.17
C ARG A 25 -3.80 -5.90 -18.09
N GLN A 26 -3.38 -5.92 -16.83
CA GLN A 26 -4.24 -6.31 -15.72
C GLN A 26 -5.38 -5.29 -15.50
N LEU A 27 -5.08 -3.99 -15.61
CA LEU A 27 -6.10 -2.94 -15.62
C LEU A 27 -7.13 -3.17 -16.73
N LEU A 28 -6.69 -3.44 -17.95
CA LEU A 28 -7.58 -3.68 -19.09
C LEU A 28 -8.48 -4.89 -18.85
N ILE A 29 -7.93 -6.01 -18.37
CA ILE A 29 -8.73 -7.18 -18.03
C ILE A 29 -9.83 -6.79 -17.04
N TYR A 30 -9.46 -6.10 -15.95
CA TYR A 30 -10.42 -5.65 -14.95
C TYR A 30 -11.51 -4.75 -15.51
N LEU A 31 -11.16 -3.79 -16.37
CA LEU A 31 -12.12 -2.89 -17.00
C LEU A 31 -13.16 -3.62 -17.88
N TYR A 32 -12.79 -4.76 -18.47
CA TYR A 32 -13.66 -5.52 -19.37
C TYR A 32 -14.39 -6.69 -18.69
N SER A 33 -13.82 -7.31 -17.66
CA SER A 33 -14.41 -8.46 -16.97
C SER A 33 -14.95 -8.13 -15.58
N GLY A 34 -14.48 -7.06 -14.94
CA GLY A 34 -14.71 -6.79 -13.53
C GLY A 34 -13.85 -7.63 -12.58
N ASP A 35 -12.95 -8.46 -13.10
CA ASP A 35 -12.12 -9.37 -12.33
C ASP A 35 -10.63 -9.06 -12.53
N ALA A 36 -9.85 -9.18 -11.45
CA ALA A 36 -8.40 -9.05 -11.49
C ALA A 36 -7.73 -10.42 -11.20
N PRO A 37 -7.52 -11.29 -12.20
CA PRO A 37 -6.98 -12.64 -11.99
C PRO A 37 -5.67 -12.70 -11.19
N LYS A 38 -4.76 -11.71 -11.33
CA LYS A 38 -3.53 -11.63 -10.52
C LYS A 38 -3.74 -11.26 -9.05
N LEU A 39 -4.86 -10.62 -8.72
CA LEU A 39 -5.23 -10.37 -7.32
C LEU A 39 -5.90 -11.59 -6.67
N ALA A 40 -6.37 -12.53 -7.49
CA ALA A 40 -7.04 -13.75 -7.07
C ALA A 40 -6.14 -15.00 -7.07
N SER A 41 -4.87 -14.88 -7.48
CA SER A 41 -3.91 -15.98 -7.47
C SER A 41 -3.33 -16.21 -6.08
N ASP A 42 -2.93 -17.46 -5.80
CA ASP A 42 -2.31 -17.86 -4.52
C ASP A 42 -0.94 -17.19 -4.29
N GLU A 43 -0.26 -16.77 -5.35
CA GLU A 43 1.01 -16.02 -5.30
C GLU A 43 0.74 -14.55 -5.57
N VAL A 44 0.36 -13.81 -4.53
CA VAL A 44 0.19 -12.35 -4.61
C VAL A 44 1.56 -11.68 -4.56
N ASP A 45 1.94 -10.99 -5.63
CA ASP A 45 3.08 -10.07 -5.59
C ASP A 45 2.62 -8.70 -5.06
N VAL A 46 3.13 -8.34 -3.88
CA VAL A 46 2.89 -7.05 -3.22
C VAL A 46 3.27 -5.89 -4.14
N LYS A 47 4.41 -5.99 -4.86
CA LYS A 47 4.88 -4.89 -5.71
C LYS A 47 3.97 -4.68 -6.91
N THR A 48 3.60 -5.75 -7.61
CA THR A 48 2.63 -5.67 -8.71
C THR A 48 1.29 -5.11 -8.23
N THR A 49 0.84 -5.47 -7.02
CA THR A 49 -0.41 -4.95 -6.44
C THR A 49 -0.34 -3.46 -6.13
N GLN A 50 0.79 -2.96 -5.61
CA GLN A 50 1.03 -1.52 -5.42
C GLN A 50 1.00 -0.75 -6.74
N LEU A 51 1.69 -1.25 -7.77
CA LEU A 51 1.68 -0.65 -9.11
C LEU A 51 0.27 -0.65 -9.72
N LEU A 52 -0.48 -1.74 -9.53
CA LEU A 52 -1.86 -1.81 -10.00
C LEU A 52 -2.77 -0.81 -9.29
N PHE A 53 -2.56 -0.58 -7.99
CA PHE A 53 -3.24 0.48 -7.24
C PHE A 53 -2.94 1.86 -7.82
N GLU A 54 -1.67 2.19 -8.07
CA GLU A 54 -1.25 3.48 -8.64
C GLU A 54 -1.89 3.73 -10.01
N VAL A 55 -1.92 2.69 -10.85
CA VAL A 55 -2.58 2.74 -12.16
C VAL A 55 -4.10 2.87 -12.01
N ALA A 56 -4.72 2.13 -11.09
CA ALA A 56 -6.14 2.24 -10.82
C ALA A 56 -6.52 3.66 -10.34
N ASP A 57 -5.69 4.29 -9.51
CA ASP A 57 -5.86 5.68 -9.09
C ASP A 57 -5.71 6.67 -10.24
N LYS A 58 -4.68 6.50 -11.07
CA LYS A 58 -4.47 7.32 -12.28
C LYS A 58 -5.66 7.29 -13.23
N TYR A 59 -6.29 6.13 -13.41
CA TYR A 59 -7.46 5.96 -14.28
C TYR A 59 -8.80 6.07 -13.54
N ALA A 60 -8.80 6.46 -12.27
CA ALA A 60 -9.98 6.63 -11.42
C ALA A 60 -10.90 5.38 -11.32
N VAL A 61 -10.31 4.19 -11.26
CA VAL A 61 -11.00 2.90 -11.08
C VAL A 61 -11.06 2.55 -9.60
N GLU A 62 -12.01 3.15 -8.89
CA GLU A 62 -12.08 3.08 -7.43
C GLU A 62 -12.35 1.68 -6.86
N THR A 63 -13.07 0.83 -7.59
CA THR A 63 -13.33 -0.56 -7.16
C THR A 63 -12.04 -1.38 -7.14
N LEU A 64 -11.21 -1.25 -8.18
CA LEU A 64 -9.92 -1.93 -8.26
C LEU A 64 -8.95 -1.45 -7.17
N LYS A 65 -8.95 -0.16 -6.85
CA LYS A 65 -8.15 0.36 -5.73
C LYS A 65 -8.49 -0.33 -4.42
N LYS A 66 -9.78 -0.45 -4.11
CA LYS A 66 -10.24 -1.11 -2.87
C LYS A 66 -9.85 -2.58 -2.84
N GLU A 67 -9.98 -3.28 -3.96
CA GLU A 67 -9.52 -4.66 -4.07
C GLU A 67 -8.01 -4.80 -3.83
N CYS A 68 -7.19 -3.93 -4.42
CA CYS A 68 -5.74 -3.91 -4.18
C CYS A 68 -5.43 -3.68 -2.69
N VAL A 69 -6.11 -2.73 -2.03
CA VAL A 69 -5.93 -2.46 -0.59
C VAL A 69 -6.30 -3.68 0.26
N ASN A 70 -7.42 -4.34 -0.05
CA ASN A 70 -7.85 -5.54 0.66
C ASN A 70 -6.87 -6.70 0.54
N VAL A 71 -6.23 -6.83 -0.63
CA VAL A 71 -5.18 -7.83 -0.86
C VAL A 71 -3.92 -7.46 -0.07
N LEU A 72 -3.44 -6.22 -0.19
CA LEU A 72 -2.26 -5.74 0.53
C LEU A 72 -2.39 -5.87 2.05
N LEU A 73 -3.61 -5.67 2.59
CA LEU A 73 -3.91 -5.84 4.01
C LEU A 73 -3.69 -7.28 4.51
N LYS A 74 -3.91 -8.28 3.66
CA LYS A 74 -3.71 -9.70 4.00
C LYS A 74 -2.26 -10.13 3.93
N GLU A 75 -1.49 -9.47 3.06
CA GLU A 75 -0.08 -9.76 2.82
C GLU A 75 0.86 -8.99 3.78
N VAL A 76 0.34 -8.17 4.70
CA VAL A 76 1.20 -7.47 5.67
C VAL A 76 1.88 -8.46 6.61
N ASP A 77 3.21 -8.43 6.64
CA ASP A 77 4.04 -9.27 7.50
C ASP A 77 5.15 -8.45 8.20
N ALA A 78 5.93 -9.08 9.08
CA ALA A 78 6.99 -8.41 9.83
C ALA A 78 8.17 -7.91 8.95
N GLU A 79 8.36 -8.47 7.75
CA GLU A 79 9.45 -8.12 6.84
C GLU A 79 9.08 -6.94 5.94
N ASN A 80 7.80 -6.83 5.58
CA ASN A 80 7.29 -5.84 4.63
C ASN A 80 6.52 -4.68 5.29
N VAL A 81 6.14 -4.80 6.57
CA VAL A 81 5.28 -3.84 7.28
C VAL A 81 5.80 -2.41 7.22
N ILE A 82 7.10 -2.17 7.39
CA ILE A 82 7.66 -0.81 7.33
C ILE A 82 7.44 -0.20 5.95
N LYS A 83 7.70 -0.97 4.89
CA LYS A 83 7.55 -0.52 3.50
C LYS A 83 6.08 -0.23 3.18
N LEU A 84 5.17 -1.12 3.58
CA LEU A 84 3.73 -0.93 3.39
C LEU A 84 3.17 0.22 4.22
N LEU A 85 3.69 0.45 5.42
CA LEU A 85 3.31 1.58 6.27
C LEU A 85 3.69 2.92 5.63
N VAL A 86 4.92 3.03 5.14
CA VAL A 86 5.38 4.24 4.43
C VAL A 86 4.58 4.44 3.14
N TRP A 87 4.38 3.39 2.37
CA TRP A 87 3.64 3.45 1.11
C TRP A 87 2.17 3.84 1.32
N SER A 88 1.49 3.23 2.29
CA SER A 88 0.10 3.58 2.63
C SER A 88 -0.03 5.01 3.14
N ASN A 89 0.93 5.51 3.93
CA ASN A 89 0.97 6.91 4.34
C ASN A 89 1.15 7.85 3.14
N PHE A 90 2.05 7.52 2.20
CA PHE A 90 2.29 8.32 0.99
C PHE A 90 1.04 8.42 0.11
N HIS A 91 0.32 7.31 -0.08
CA HIS A 91 -0.92 7.29 -0.86
C HIS A 91 -2.18 7.64 -0.04
N SER A 92 -2.03 8.03 1.24
CA SER A 92 -3.15 8.35 2.14
C SER A 92 -4.20 7.24 2.28
N ILE A 93 -3.76 5.98 2.31
CA ILE A 93 -4.61 4.79 2.44
C ILE A 93 -4.75 4.44 3.93
N THR A 94 -5.76 4.99 4.59
CA THR A 94 -5.93 4.87 6.05
C THR A 94 -6.13 3.44 6.52
N GLU A 95 -6.89 2.62 5.78
CA GLU A 95 -7.19 1.23 6.15
C GLU A 95 -5.91 0.37 6.20
N LEU A 96 -5.09 0.45 5.14
CA LEU A 96 -3.80 -0.23 5.08
C LEU A 96 -2.81 0.32 6.12
N PHE A 97 -2.81 1.63 6.33
CA PHE A 97 -1.96 2.26 7.33
C PHE A 97 -2.26 1.74 8.74
N ASP A 98 -3.53 1.70 9.14
CA ASP A 98 -3.93 1.20 10.45
C ASP A 98 -3.67 -0.30 10.61
N GLY A 99 -3.92 -1.10 9.56
CA GLY A 99 -3.60 -2.52 9.54
C GLY A 99 -2.09 -2.79 9.69
N ALA A 100 -1.27 -2.09 8.91
CA ALA A 100 0.18 -2.18 8.99
C ALA A 100 0.71 -1.71 10.35
N MET A 101 0.16 -0.62 10.89
CA MET A 101 0.54 -0.12 12.20
C MET A 101 0.25 -1.13 13.31
N LYS A 102 -0.87 -1.86 13.22
CA LYS A 102 -1.18 -2.93 14.18
C LYS A 102 -0.13 -4.05 14.12
N VAL A 103 0.18 -4.56 12.92
CA VAL A 103 1.20 -5.61 12.73
C VAL A 103 2.57 -5.15 13.22
N LEU A 104 2.92 -3.88 12.98
CA LEU A 104 4.16 -3.27 13.44
C LEU A 104 4.26 -3.31 14.96
N VAL A 105 3.20 -2.90 15.67
CA VAL A 105 3.19 -2.90 17.14
C VAL A 105 3.24 -4.31 17.70
N ASP A 106 2.42 -5.22 17.16
CA ASP A 106 2.34 -6.62 17.60
C ASP A 106 3.69 -7.34 17.45
N ASN A 107 4.50 -6.96 16.44
CA ASN A 107 5.81 -7.56 16.14
C ASN A 107 6.99 -6.61 16.44
N PHE A 108 6.76 -5.52 17.20
CA PHE A 108 7.75 -4.45 17.35
C PHE A 108 9.10 -4.95 17.83
N ARG A 109 9.11 -5.90 18.78
CA ARG A 109 10.34 -6.48 19.33
C ARG A 109 11.21 -7.14 18.26
N ALA A 110 10.62 -7.78 17.24
CA ALA A 110 11.38 -8.39 16.15
C ALA A 110 11.87 -7.32 15.17
N ILE A 111 11.00 -6.34 14.86
CA ILE A 111 11.25 -5.29 13.89
C ILE A 111 12.31 -4.29 14.38
N SER A 112 12.34 -3.97 15.68
CA SER A 112 13.23 -2.96 16.24
C SER A 112 14.73 -3.27 16.10
N PHE A 113 15.07 -4.55 15.88
CA PHE A 113 16.46 -4.99 15.67
C PHE A 113 16.86 -5.05 14.19
N GLN A 114 15.91 -4.86 13.27
CA GLN A 114 16.18 -4.89 11.84
C GLN A 114 16.82 -3.57 11.38
N PRO A 115 17.77 -3.60 10.42
CA PRO A 115 18.38 -2.38 9.89
C PRO A 115 17.35 -1.45 9.22
N GLU A 116 16.29 -2.01 8.63
CA GLU A 116 15.18 -1.28 8.03
C GLU A 116 14.47 -0.37 9.04
N TRP A 117 14.45 -0.74 10.32
CA TRP A 117 13.90 0.11 11.38
C TRP A 117 14.72 1.38 11.59
N LEU A 118 16.05 1.27 11.55
CA LEU A 118 16.93 2.44 11.67
C LEU A 118 16.77 3.38 10.47
N ASP A 119 16.62 2.83 9.27
CA ASP A 119 16.39 3.64 8.07
C ASP A 119 15.01 4.29 8.08
N PHE A 120 13.99 3.58 8.59
CA PHE A 120 12.68 4.15 8.83
C PHE A 120 12.72 5.36 9.77
N MET A 121 13.45 5.25 10.89
CA MET A 121 13.62 6.35 11.85
C MET A 121 14.30 7.59 11.23
N LYS A 122 15.31 7.37 10.37
CA LYS A 122 16.04 8.47 9.71
C LYS A 122 15.24 9.16 8.63
N ASN A 123 14.54 8.37 7.81
CA ASN A 123 13.85 8.88 6.62
C ASN A 123 12.44 9.38 6.93
N PHE A 124 11.79 8.84 7.96
CA PHE A 124 10.40 9.15 8.33
C PHE A 124 10.24 9.37 9.85
N PRO A 125 10.88 10.40 10.44
CA PRO A 125 10.87 10.62 11.88
C PRO A 125 9.46 10.87 12.44
N ASP A 126 8.61 11.59 11.71
CA ASP A 126 7.22 11.85 12.11
C ASP A 126 6.40 10.56 12.17
N LEU A 127 6.60 9.67 11.19
CA LEU A 127 5.89 8.39 11.13
C LEU A 127 6.35 7.44 12.23
N CYS A 128 7.65 7.46 12.54
CA CYS A 128 8.20 6.76 13.69
C CYS A 128 7.64 7.31 15.00
N LEU A 129 7.47 8.63 15.14
CA LEU A 129 6.85 9.22 16.33
C LEU A 129 5.42 8.70 16.52
N VAL A 130 4.62 8.68 15.45
CA VAL A 130 3.24 8.13 15.51
C VAL A 130 3.26 6.64 15.90
N ALA A 131 4.18 5.86 15.32
CA ALA A 131 4.33 4.44 15.66
C ALA A 131 4.68 4.25 17.15
N THR A 132 5.66 4.99 17.68
CA THR A 132 6.04 4.92 19.09
C THR A 132 4.93 5.39 20.04
N GLN A 133 4.16 6.40 19.65
CA GLN A 133 2.97 6.82 20.41
C GLN A 133 1.93 5.69 20.48
N ARG A 134 1.64 5.01 19.37
CA ARG A 134 0.72 3.85 19.36
C ARG A 134 1.24 2.68 20.20
N MET A 135 2.54 2.41 20.17
CA MET A 135 3.15 1.39 21.03
C MET A 135 2.97 1.72 22.52
N SER A 136 3.19 2.98 22.89
CA SER A 136 3.07 3.44 24.28
C SER A 136 1.65 3.32 24.83
N ALA A 137 0.63 3.52 23.97
CA ALA A 137 -0.77 3.38 24.35
C ALA A 137 -1.20 1.93 24.64
N LEU A 138 -0.41 0.95 24.18
CA LEU A 138 -0.66 -0.48 24.34
C LEU A 138 0.15 -1.12 25.48
N LEU A 139 1.13 -0.39 26.04
CA LEU A 139 1.81 -0.80 27.27
C LEU A 139 0.87 -0.57 28.48
N PRO A 140 0.65 -1.56 29.35
CA PRO A 140 -0.09 -1.32 30.58
C PRO A 140 0.61 -0.23 31.38
N PRO A 141 -0.13 0.70 32.04
CA PRO A 141 0.50 1.70 32.89
C PRO A 141 1.36 0.97 33.91
N SER A 142 2.65 1.33 33.96
CA SER A 142 3.59 0.78 34.92
C SER A 142 2.97 0.85 36.30
N THR A 143 2.67 -0.31 36.88
CA THR A 143 2.26 -0.41 38.28
C THR A 143 3.45 0.06 39.10
N HIS A 144 3.47 1.34 39.45
CA HIS A 144 4.30 1.80 40.55
C HIS A 144 3.80 1.06 41.78
N SER A 145 4.50 -0.02 42.13
CA SER A 145 4.42 -0.66 43.43
C SER A 145 4.91 0.39 44.43
N THR A 146 3.97 1.16 44.97
CA THR A 146 4.19 1.94 46.18
C THR A 146 4.41 0.95 47.30
N VAL A 147 5.65 0.93 47.78
CA VAL A 147 6.11 0.30 49.03
C VAL A 147 5.27 0.76 50.21
#